data_AF-X1USF2-F1
#
_entry.id   AF-X1USF2-F1
#
_cell.length_a   1.000
_cell.length_b   1.000
_cell.length_c   1.000
_cell.angle_alpha   90.00
_cell.angle_beta   90.00
_cell.angle_gamma   90.00
#
_symmetry.space_group_name_H-M   'P 1'
#
loop_
_entity.id
_entity.type
_entity.pdbx_description
1 polymer ?
#
loop_
_entity_poly.entity_id
_entity_poly.type
_entity_poly.pdbx_seq_one_letter_code
_entity_poly.pdbx_strand_id
1 'polypeptide(L)'
;MRVSIGVITKDFNSLEPIDEFLENASKHNHKIYSIIIVYSHGCDFRLVESLEKKVKVFLVKINDVPEIKRQLTKTGLSTENIEILLSCPTLKKYGKVPYGLNRNYALIKAL
;
A
#
# COMPACT_ATOMS: atom_id res chain seq x y z
N MET A 1 -14.62 -1.26 15.04
CA MET A 1 -13.85 -0.48 14.06
C MET A 1 -12.80 -1.39 13.42
N ARG A 2 -12.60 -1.34 12.09
CA ARG A 2 -11.51 -2.07 11.42
C ARG A 2 -10.38 -1.08 11.15
N VAL A 3 -9.19 -1.34 11.69
CA VAL A 3 -8.02 -0.46 11.54
C VAL A 3 -7.05 -1.09 10.54
N SER A 4 -6.69 -0.36 9.50
CA SER A 4 -5.65 -0.77 8.55
C SER A 4 -4.47 0.19 8.63
N ILE A 5 -3.25 -0.33 8.46
CA ILE A 5 -2.03 0.48 8.47
C ILE A 5 -1.47 0.57 7.05
N GLY A 6 -1.25 1.79 6.57
CA GLY A 6 -0.56 2.04 5.30
C GLY A 6 0.95 2.14 5.52
N VAL A 7 1.71 1.27 4.87
CA VAL A 7 3.17 1.28 4.85
C VAL A 7 3.61 1.75 3.48
N ILE A 8 4.28 2.91 3.41
CA ILE A 8 4.75 3.51 2.17
C ILE A 8 6.27 3.40 2.15
N THR A 9 6.83 2.71 1.17
CA THR A 9 8.27 2.54 1.04
C THR A 9 8.73 2.60 -0.42
N LYS A 10 10.04 2.80 -0.63
CA LYS A 10 10.64 2.54 -1.94
C LYS A 10 10.80 1.05 -2.15
N ASP A 11 11.52 0.42 -1.23
CA ASP A 11 11.86 -0.99 -1.23
C ASP A 11 11.27 -1.63 0.03
N PHE A 12 10.49 -2.69 -0.12
CA PHE A 12 10.02 -3.47 1.00
C PHE A 12 11.00 -4.61 1.29
N ASN A 13 11.88 -4.40 2.27
CA ASN A 13 13.01 -5.28 2.55
C ASN A 13 13.25 -5.55 4.06
N SER A 14 12.35 -5.10 4.93
CA SER A 14 12.39 -5.39 6.37
C SER A 14 10.98 -5.51 6.93
N LEU A 15 10.80 -6.48 7.84
CA LEU A 15 9.57 -6.65 8.63
C LEU A 15 9.64 -6.01 10.01
N GLU A 16 10.84 -5.73 10.52
CA GLU A 16 11.08 -5.34 11.91
C GLU A 16 10.13 -4.20 12.37
N PRO A 17 9.97 -3.08 11.65
CA PRO A 17 9.06 -2.02 12.09
C PRO A 17 7.59 -2.43 12.15
N ILE A 18 7.17 -3.35 11.27
CA ILE A 18 5.78 -3.82 11.21
C ILE A 18 5.54 -4.85 12.30
N ASP A 19 6.49 -5.76 12.50
CA ASP A 19 6.41 -6.80 13.52
C ASP A 19 6.36 -6.17 14.93
N GLU A 20 7.26 -5.23 15.23
CA GLU A 20 7.24 -4.49 16.49
C GLU A 20 5.91 -3.74 16.71
N PHE A 21 5.38 -3.12 15.65
CA PHE A 21 4.10 -2.42 15.72
C PHE A 21 2.94 -3.39 16.00
N LEU A 22 2.88 -4.52 15.31
CA LEU A 22 1.84 -5.53 15.49
C LEU A 22 1.90 -6.16 16.88
N GLU A 23 3.10 -6.46 17.37
CA GLU A 23 3.31 -6.94 18.74
C GLU A 23 2.84 -5.92 19.76
N ASN A 24 3.21 -4.64 19.59
CA ASN A 24 2.77 -3.57 20.48
C ASN A 24 1.25 -3.39 20.46
N ALA A 25 0.65 -3.38 19.26
CA ALA A 25 -0.80 -3.31 19.12
C ALA A 25 -1.48 -4.48 19.83
N SER A 26 -0.97 -5.70 19.69
CA SER A 26 -1.48 -6.89 20.38
C SER A 26 -1.35 -6.77 21.90
N LYS A 27 -0.20 -6.30 22.41
CA LYS A 27 0.03 -6.08 23.85
C LYS A 27 -0.98 -5.11 24.46
N HIS A 28 -1.43 -4.13 23.68
CA HIS A 28 -2.43 -3.13 24.08
C HIS A 28 -3.86 -3.46 23.62
N ASN A 29 -4.11 -4.71 23.22
CA ASN A 29 -5.44 -5.20 22.83
C ASN A 29 -6.05 -4.44 21.62
N HIS A 30 -5.21 -3.89 20.74
CA HIS A 30 -5.60 -3.26 19.49
C HIS A 30 -5.51 -4.26 18.33
N LYS A 31 -6.66 -4.53 17.69
CA LYS A 31 -6.74 -5.43 16.55
C LYS A 31 -6.49 -4.69 15.24
N ILE A 32 -5.39 -5.02 14.57
CA ILE A 32 -5.11 -4.56 13.19
C ILE A 32 -5.80 -5.48 12.20
N TYR A 33 -6.62 -4.91 11.33
CA TYR A 33 -7.37 -5.64 10.30
C TYR A 33 -6.49 -6.00 9.12
N SER A 34 -5.68 -5.06 8.63
CA SER A 34 -4.77 -5.30 7.51
C SER A 34 -3.59 -4.33 7.46
N ILE A 35 -2.53 -4.74 6.77
CA ILE A 35 -1.41 -3.90 6.36
C ILE A 35 -1.50 -3.66 4.85
N ILE A 36 -1.42 -2.41 4.42
CA ILE A 36 -1.38 -2.02 3.00
C ILE A 36 0.04 -1.58 2.70
N ILE A 37 0.79 -2.39 1.96
CA ILE A 37 2.17 -2.10 1.57
C ILE A 37 2.15 -1.45 0.19
N VAL A 38 2.45 -0.16 0.16
CA VAL A 38 2.66 0.60 -1.07
C VAL A 38 4.16 0.73 -1.32
N TYR A 39 4.63 0.17 -2.42
CA TYR A 39 6.04 0.20 -2.81
C TYR A 39 6.22 0.70 -4.24
N SER A 40 7.40 1.28 -4.53
CA SER A 40 7.70 1.86 -5.85
C SER A 40 8.82 1.15 -6.60
N HIS A 41 9.74 0.48 -5.89
CA HIS A 41 10.95 -0.12 -6.46
C HIS A 41 10.92 -1.64 -6.25
N GLY A 42 11.60 -2.14 -5.20
CA GLY A 42 11.69 -3.54 -4.85
C GLY A 42 10.68 -4.00 -3.80
N CYS A 43 10.37 -5.29 -3.82
CA CYS A 43 9.60 -5.95 -2.78
C CYS A 43 10.17 -7.36 -2.55
N ASP A 44 10.55 -7.67 -1.32
CA ASP A 44 10.87 -9.03 -0.90
C ASP A 44 9.57 -9.79 -0.60
N PHE A 45 9.16 -10.63 -1.55
CA PHE A 45 7.95 -11.42 -1.43
C PHE A 45 8.01 -12.47 -0.31
N ARG A 46 9.20 -12.92 0.12
CA ARG A 46 9.32 -13.87 1.25
C ARG A 46 8.94 -13.20 2.56
N LEU A 47 9.24 -11.90 2.69
CA LEU A 47 8.81 -11.09 3.83
C LEU A 47 7.30 -10.88 3.80
N VAL A 48 6.73 -10.61 2.62
CA VAL A 48 5.27 -10.49 2.45
C VAL A 48 4.56 -11.77 2.87
N GLU A 49 5.00 -12.93 2.37
CA GLU A 49 4.44 -14.25 2.74
C GLU A 49 4.56 -14.52 4.25
N SER A 50 5.65 -14.07 4.87
CA SER A 50 5.84 -14.21 6.32
C SER A 50 4.88 -13.31 7.11
N LEU A 51 4.61 -12.10 6.61
CA LEU A 51 3.67 -11.17 7.21
C LEU A 51 2.21 -11.61 7.04
N GLU A 52 1.86 -12.21 5.90
CA GLU A 52 0.51 -12.73 5.60
C GLU A 52 0.07 -13.84 6.57
N LYS A 53 1.02 -14.55 7.18
CA LYS A 53 0.74 -15.51 8.26
C LYS A 53 0.26 -14.86 9.56
N LYS A 54 0.55 -13.57 9.76
CA LYS A 54 0.25 -12.81 10.99
C LYS A 54 -0.96 -11.88 10.82
N VAL A 55 -1.10 -11.25 9.65
CA VAL A 55 -2.12 -10.23 9.38
C VAL A 55 -2.48 -10.23 7.90
N LYS A 56 -3.69 -9.79 7.55
CA LYS A 56 -4.07 -9.60 6.15
C LYS A 56 -3.18 -8.55 5.50
N VAL A 57 -2.57 -8.87 4.35
CA VAL A 57 -1.72 -7.94 3.60
C VAL A 57 -2.37 -7.56 2.28
N PHE A 58 -2.25 -6.28 1.92
CA PHE A 58 -2.55 -5.78 0.59
C PHE A 58 -1.28 -5.21 -0.01
N LEU A 59 -0.79 -5.84 -1.06
CA LEU A 59 0.40 -5.39 -1.76
C LEU A 59 0.03 -4.49 -2.94
N VAL A 60 0.66 -3.32 -3.04
CA VAL A 60 0.32 -2.28 -4.00
C VAL A 60 1.59 -1.71 -4.62
N LYS A 61 1.80 -1.96 -5.91
CA LYS A 61 2.95 -1.44 -6.65
C LYS A 61 2.58 -0.15 -7.38
N ILE A 62 3.32 0.92 -7.15
CA ILE A 62 3.06 2.19 -7.84
C ILE A 62 3.21 2.01 -9.36
N ASN A 63 2.31 2.66 -10.10
CA ASN A 63 2.07 2.50 -11.55
C ASN A 63 1.56 1.12 -12.02
N ASP A 64 1.42 0.13 -11.15
CA ASP A 64 1.01 -1.24 -11.52
C ASP A 64 -0.14 -1.72 -10.63
N VAL A 65 -1.34 -1.14 -10.87
CA VAL A 65 -2.56 -1.36 -10.06
C VAL A 65 -3.83 -1.49 -10.91
N PRO A 66 -3.90 -2.44 -11.86
CA PRO A 66 -5.07 -2.63 -12.72
C PRO A 66 -6.35 -2.86 -11.91
N GLU A 67 -6.25 -3.55 -10.77
CA GLU A 67 -7.40 -3.82 -9.91
C GLU A 67 -7.98 -2.55 -9.27
N ILE A 68 -7.12 -1.65 -8.81
CA ILE A 68 -7.54 -0.39 -8.20
C ILE A 68 -8.18 0.51 -9.25
N LYS A 69 -7.59 0.59 -10.45
CA LYS A 69 -8.18 1.34 -11.57
C LYS A 69 -9.58 0.81 -11.88
N ARG A 70 -9.74 -0.52 -11.99
CA ARG A 70 -11.03 -1.17 -12.20
C ARG A 70 -12.04 -0.88 -11.07
N GLN A 71 -11.60 -0.84 -9.82
CA GLN A 71 -12.46 -0.50 -8.68
C GLN A 71 -12.97 0.94 -8.79
N LEU A 72 -12.08 1.90 -9.07
CA LEU A 72 -12.44 3.32 -9.23
C LEU A 72 -13.35 3.57 -10.44
N THR A 73 -13.14 2.86 -11.56
CA THR A 73 -14.06 2.95 -12.69
C THR A 73 -15.46 2.49 -12.31
N LYS A 74 -15.57 1.43 -11.50
CA LYS A 74 -16.88 0.94 -11.00
C LYS A 74 -17.58 1.91 -10.06
N THR A 75 -16.86 2.81 -9.41
CA THR A 75 -17.46 3.90 -8.59
C THR A 75 -17.90 5.11 -9.43
N GLY A 76 -17.75 5.05 -10.76
CA GLY A 76 -18.15 6.11 -11.68
C GLY A 76 -17.08 7.18 -11.93
N LEU A 77 -15.83 6.97 -11.50
CA LEU A 77 -14.74 7.90 -11.83
C LEU A 77 -14.34 7.76 -13.30
N SER A 78 -14.13 8.90 -13.96
CA SER A 78 -13.57 8.95 -15.31
C SER A 78 -12.12 8.47 -15.32
N THR A 79 -11.69 7.92 -16.46
CA THR A 79 -10.30 7.51 -16.67
C THR A 79 -9.32 8.65 -16.42
N GLU A 80 -9.66 9.88 -16.82
CA GLU A 80 -8.83 11.07 -16.60
C GLU A 80 -8.60 11.35 -15.11
N ASN A 81 -9.66 11.31 -14.29
CA ASN A 81 -9.55 11.49 -12.84
C ASN A 81 -8.74 10.37 -12.18
N ILE A 82 -8.88 9.13 -12.65
CA ILE A 82 -8.08 7.99 -12.17
C ILE A 82 -6.60 8.19 -12.48
N GLU A 83 -6.28 8.67 -13.68
CA GLU A 83 -4.89 8.99 -14.05
C GLU A 83 -4.33 10.15 -13.22
N ILE A 84 -5.10 11.21 -12.95
CA ILE A 84 -4.65 12.29 -12.06
C ILE A 84 -4.31 11.77 -10.66
N LEU A 85 -5.09 10.81 -10.13
CA LEU A 85 -4.91 10.27 -8.79
C LEU A 85 -3.73 9.30 -8.67
N LEU A 86 -3.46 8.51 -9.72
CA LEU A 86 -2.55 7.36 -9.66
C LEU A 86 -1.32 7.47 -10.56
N SER A 87 -1.34 8.26 -11.64
CA SER A 87 -0.25 8.28 -12.61
C SER A 87 1.00 8.94 -12.04
N CYS A 88 2.10 8.18 -11.92
CA CYS A 88 3.40 8.68 -11.47
C CYS A 88 4.45 8.64 -12.59
N PRO A 89 4.41 9.59 -13.55
CA PRO A 89 5.41 9.64 -14.62
C PRO A 89 6.82 9.94 -14.09
N THR A 90 6.93 10.62 -12.94
CA THR A 90 8.22 10.95 -12.30
C THR A 90 8.95 9.72 -11.77
N LEU A 91 8.24 8.63 -11.46
CA LEU A 91 8.90 7.38 -11.06
C LEU A 91 9.70 6.81 -12.23
N LYS A 92 9.09 6.73 -13.42
CA LYS A 92 9.78 6.26 -14.63
C LYS A 92 10.88 7.22 -15.07
N LYS A 93 10.66 8.53 -14.97
CA LYS A 93 11.59 9.55 -15.47
C LYS A 93 12.77 9.82 -14.52
N TYR A 94 12.54 9.76 -13.21
CA TYR A 94 13.50 10.23 -12.22
C TYR A 94 13.72 9.27 -11.03
N GLY A 95 13.04 8.11 -10.99
CA GLY A 95 13.09 7.21 -9.83
C GLY A 95 12.45 7.81 -8.57
N LYS A 96 11.53 8.77 -8.72
CA LYS A 96 10.96 9.54 -7.60
C LYS A 96 9.45 9.51 -7.62
N VAL A 97 8.86 9.30 -6.45
CA VAL A 97 7.41 9.39 -6.23
C VAL A 97 7.07 10.58 -5.34
N PRO A 98 6.17 11.48 -5.76
CA PRO A 98 5.66 12.54 -4.91
C PRO A 98 4.92 11.97 -3.70
N TYR A 99 5.11 12.57 -2.53
CA TYR A 99 4.49 12.10 -1.28
C TYR A 99 2.96 12.01 -1.37
N GLY A 100 2.30 13.02 -1.93
CA GLY A 100 0.84 13.03 -2.08
C GLY A 100 0.33 11.84 -2.89
N LEU A 101 1.06 11.46 -3.94
CA LEU A 101 0.72 10.33 -4.79
C LEU A 101 0.91 9.00 -4.06
N ASN A 102 2.03 8.81 -3.35
CA ASN A 102 2.25 7.63 -2.50
C ASN A 102 1.08 7.38 -1.53
N ARG A 103 0.63 8.44 -0.86
CA ARG A 103 -0.47 8.37 0.10
C ARG A 103 -1.79 7.99 -0.56
N ASN A 104 -2.07 8.52 -1.76
CA ASN A 104 -3.32 8.23 -2.47
C ASN A 104 -3.49 6.74 -2.73
N TYR A 105 -2.43 6.03 -3.11
CA TYR A 105 -2.48 4.57 -3.29
C TYR A 105 -2.91 3.82 -2.03
N ALA A 106 -2.37 4.19 -0.86
CA ALA A 106 -2.73 3.57 0.41
C ALA A 106 -4.20 3.86 0.78
N LEU A 107 -4.63 5.12 0.63
CA LEU A 107 -5.99 5.53 0.95
C LEU A 107 -7.02 4.86 0.03
N ILE A 108 -6.77 4.85 -1.27
CA ILE A 108 -7.67 4.25 -2.25
C ILE A 108 -7.80 2.74 -2.02
N LYS A 109 -6.71 2.04 -1.68
CA LYS A 109 -6.77 0.61 -1.37
C LYS A 109 -7.54 0.30 -0.09
N ALA A 110 -7.65 1.27 0.82
CA ALA A 110 -8.39 1.14 2.06
C ALA A 110 -9.91 1.36 1.92
N LEU A 111 -10.38 1.91 0.78
CA LEU A 111 -11.80 2.09 0.43
C LEU A 111 -12.46 0.76 0.07
#